data_AF-A0A662AX40-F1
#
_entry.id   AF-A0A662AX40-F1
#
_cell.length_a   1.000
_cell.length_b   1.000
_cell.length_c   1.000
_cell.angle_alpha   90.00
_cell.angle_beta   90.00
_cell.angle_gamma   90.00
#
_symmetry.space_group_name_H-M   'P 1'
#
loop_
_entity.id
_entity.type
_entity.pdbx_description
1 polymer ?
#
loop_
_entity_poly.entity_id
_entity_poly.type
_entity_poly.pdbx_seq_one_letter_code
_entity_poly.pdbx_strand_id
1 'polypeptide(L)'
;ASFKFGGEMLIFSMPTNVYEFDRNHSIWKTQYAKKGKLSTYSGIINIYNFLSDSFKYNRTSDLGYLVGRIFVNNKNHYFVEGKRQMGYLYKDFGTNVIDKQALRKVIESSLEYVLEFDLLVPQYDKIKIITVDHVQERNHNAMLKTGKRLGFQYNSDDIQGEEAIYTGR
;
A
#
# COMPACT_ATOMS: atom_id res chain seq x y z
N ALA A 1 8.73 0.96 12.91
CA ALA A 1 7.77 1.13 14.03
C ALA A 1 6.52 0.30 13.76
N SER A 2 5.77 -0.12 14.76
CA SER A 2 4.51 -0.85 14.56
C SER A 2 3.40 -0.29 15.44
N PHE A 3 2.16 -0.41 14.98
CA PHE A 3 0.95 0.02 15.67
C PHE A 3 -0.06 -1.13 15.61
N LYS A 4 -0.52 -1.60 16.77
CA LYS A 4 -1.50 -2.69 16.87
C LYS A 4 -2.86 -2.15 17.25
N PHE A 5 -3.90 -2.56 16.55
CA PHE A 5 -5.29 -2.19 16.85
C PHE A 5 -6.25 -3.34 16.51
N GLY A 6 -6.98 -3.82 17.51
CA GLY A 6 -7.84 -5.00 17.34
C GLY A 6 -7.04 -6.22 16.85
N GLY A 7 -7.55 -6.85 15.79
CA GLY A 7 -6.90 -7.99 15.12
C GLY A 7 -5.82 -7.60 14.10
N GLU A 8 -5.64 -6.32 13.82
CA GLU A 8 -4.75 -5.81 12.76
C GLU A 8 -3.48 -5.16 13.35
N MET A 9 -2.41 -5.15 12.56
CA MET A 9 -1.12 -4.53 12.89
C MET A 9 -0.57 -3.76 11.70
N LEU A 10 -0.39 -2.46 11.88
CA LEU A 10 0.33 -1.61 10.94
C LEU A 10 1.83 -1.65 11.23
N ILE A 11 2.64 -1.80 10.19
CA ILE A 11 4.11 -1.78 10.25
C ILE A 11 4.63 -0.70 9.31
N PHE A 12 5.40 0.21 9.88
CA PHE A 12 6.09 1.28 9.16
C PHE A 12 7.54 0.86 8.93
N SER A 13 7.90 0.74 7.66
CA SER A 13 9.23 0.34 7.20
C SER A 13 9.84 1.40 6.30
N MET A 14 11.01 1.91 6.69
CA MET A 14 11.76 2.91 5.95
C MET A 14 13.12 2.34 5.56
N PRO A 15 13.30 1.89 4.31
CA PRO A 15 14.62 1.54 3.79
C PRO A 15 15.55 2.77 3.77
N THR A 16 16.87 2.53 3.77
CA THR A 16 17.89 3.59 3.73
C THR A 16 18.05 4.25 2.37
N ASN A 17 17.48 3.65 1.31
CA ASN A 17 17.61 4.13 -0.05
C ASN A 17 16.74 5.34 -0.33
N VAL A 18 17.21 6.17 -1.26
CA VAL A 18 16.48 7.29 -1.84
C VAL A 18 16.13 6.94 -3.28
N TYR A 19 14.91 7.26 -3.69
CA TYR A 19 14.36 6.90 -4.99
C TYR A 19 14.01 8.15 -5.80
N GLU A 20 14.16 8.04 -7.11
CA GLU A 20 13.63 9.00 -8.08
C GLU A 20 12.37 8.43 -8.71
N PHE A 21 11.46 9.31 -9.13
CA PHE A 21 10.23 8.87 -9.78
C PHE A 21 10.45 8.53 -11.25
N ASP A 22 9.69 7.55 -11.75
CA ASP A 22 9.64 7.27 -13.18
C ASP A 22 9.26 8.53 -13.98
N ARG A 23 9.78 8.69 -15.19
CA ARG A 23 9.58 9.90 -16.01
C ARG A 23 8.11 10.17 -16.32
N ASN A 24 7.27 9.14 -16.32
CA ASN A 24 5.84 9.25 -16.58
C ASN A 24 5.02 9.54 -15.31
N HIS A 25 5.67 9.57 -14.14
CA HIS A 25 4.99 9.79 -12.88
C HIS A 25 4.37 11.20 -12.79
N SER A 26 3.14 11.29 -12.27
CA SER A 26 2.39 12.56 -12.26
C SER A 26 3.04 13.67 -11.41
N ILE A 27 3.99 13.33 -10.53
CA ILE A 27 4.79 14.29 -9.75
C ILE A 27 5.50 15.32 -10.63
N TRP A 28 5.92 14.94 -11.84
CA TRP A 28 6.62 15.82 -12.78
C TRP A 28 5.73 16.95 -13.32
N LYS A 29 4.40 16.85 -13.15
CA LYS A 29 3.45 17.91 -13.48
C LYS A 29 3.49 19.05 -12.46
N THR A 30 4.02 18.83 -11.26
CA THR A 30 4.09 19.87 -10.21
C THR A 30 5.11 20.94 -10.57
N GLN A 31 4.85 22.18 -10.15
CA GLN A 31 5.81 23.27 -10.29
C GLN A 31 7.07 23.02 -9.44
N TYR A 32 6.92 22.31 -8.33
CA TYR A 32 8.03 22.01 -7.44
C TYR A 32 9.06 21.08 -8.10
N ALA A 33 8.62 19.99 -8.74
CA ALA A 33 9.50 19.07 -9.46
C ALA A 33 10.29 19.76 -10.59
N LYS A 34 9.70 20.78 -11.23
CA LYS A 34 10.35 21.55 -12.31
C LYS A 34 11.49 22.44 -11.83
N LYS A 35 11.59 22.76 -10.53
CA LYS A 35 12.67 23.60 -9.97
C LYS A 35 14.03 22.90 -9.95
N GLY A 36 14.08 21.58 -10.10
CA GLY A 36 15.32 20.83 -10.25
C GLY A 36 15.19 19.37 -9.84
N LYS A 37 15.99 18.49 -10.48
CA LYS A 37 15.93 17.02 -10.28
C LYS A 37 16.15 16.60 -8.82
N LEU A 38 17.01 17.29 -8.09
CA LEU A 38 17.27 16.98 -6.67
C LEU A 38 16.05 17.19 -5.75
N SER A 39 15.00 17.87 -6.22
CA SER A 39 13.80 18.15 -5.42
C SER A 39 12.85 16.95 -5.30
N THR A 40 12.94 15.98 -6.20
CA THR A 40 12.03 14.83 -6.28
C THR A 40 12.61 13.57 -5.65
N TYR A 41 13.93 13.46 -5.52
CA TYR A 41 14.58 12.38 -4.77
C TYR A 41 14.00 12.26 -3.37
N SER A 42 13.36 11.12 -3.09
CA SER A 42 12.60 10.90 -1.86
C SER A 42 12.96 9.59 -1.19
N GLY A 43 13.09 9.62 0.13
CA GLY A 43 12.99 8.43 0.96
C GLY A 43 11.54 7.94 0.98
N ILE A 44 11.35 6.63 1.17
CA ILE A 44 10.02 6.01 1.18
C ILE A 44 9.78 5.35 2.54
N ILE A 45 8.67 5.68 3.17
CA ILE A 45 8.13 4.97 4.33
C ILE A 45 6.95 4.14 3.85
N ASN A 46 7.12 2.83 3.82
CA ASN A 46 6.07 1.88 3.49
C ASN A 46 5.22 1.59 4.72
N ILE A 47 3.91 1.57 4.53
CA ILE A 47 2.92 1.22 5.56
C ILE A 47 2.30 -0.11 5.16
N TYR A 48 2.57 -1.14 5.95
CA TYR A 48 2.04 -2.47 5.74
C TYR A 48 0.97 -2.81 6.77
N ASN A 49 -0.08 -3.51 6.37
CA ASN A 49 -1.03 -4.13 7.27
C ASN A 49 -0.78 -5.64 7.37
N PHE A 50 -0.77 -6.17 8.59
CA PHE A 50 -0.71 -7.59 8.90
C PHE A 50 -1.80 -7.98 9.90
N LEU A 51 -2.14 -9.27 9.95
CA LEU A 51 -2.89 -9.81 11.08
C LEU A 51 -1.99 -9.80 12.32
N SER A 52 -2.45 -9.19 13.40
CA SER A 52 -1.68 -9.12 14.64
C SER A 52 -1.39 -10.50 15.26
N ASP A 53 -2.28 -11.47 15.02
CA ASP A 53 -2.11 -12.86 15.43
C ASP A 53 -0.95 -13.56 14.71
N SER A 54 -0.59 -13.11 13.50
CA SER A 54 0.57 -13.64 12.79
C SER A 54 1.84 -13.49 13.61
N PHE A 55 2.00 -12.35 14.30
CA PHE A 55 3.14 -12.10 15.19
C PHE A 55 2.99 -12.83 16.52
N LYS A 56 1.77 -12.89 17.08
CA LYS A 56 1.51 -13.58 18.34
C LYS A 56 1.83 -15.07 18.27
N TYR A 57 1.55 -15.70 17.12
CA TYR A 57 1.70 -17.14 16.90
C TYR A 57 2.88 -17.49 15.98
N ASN A 58 3.80 -16.55 15.71
CA ASN A 58 4.96 -16.75 14.82
C ASN A 58 4.62 -17.38 13.45
N ARG A 59 3.49 -16.97 12.87
CA ARG A 59 3.05 -17.42 11.55
C ARG A 59 3.78 -16.63 10.47
N THR A 60 5.04 -17.00 10.22
CA THR A 60 5.96 -16.31 9.30
C THR A 60 5.51 -16.32 7.84
N SER A 61 4.60 -17.23 7.48
CA SER A 61 4.06 -17.35 6.12
C SER A 61 2.88 -16.43 5.82
N ASP A 62 2.37 -15.69 6.81
CA ASP A 62 1.24 -14.79 6.61
C ASP A 62 1.64 -13.55 5.82
N LEU A 63 0.74 -13.14 4.93
CA LEU A 63 1.00 -12.03 4.03
C LEU A 63 0.70 -10.70 4.72
N GLY A 64 1.61 -9.75 4.54
CA GLY A 64 1.37 -8.33 4.78
C GLY A 64 0.98 -7.60 3.50
N TYR A 65 0.17 -6.57 3.62
CA TYR A 65 -0.33 -5.79 2.50
C TYR A 65 0.16 -4.36 2.57
N LEU A 66 0.76 -3.85 1.50
CA LEU A 66 1.09 -2.43 1.41
C LEU A 66 -0.21 -1.63 1.31
N VAL A 67 -0.51 -0.83 2.33
CA VAL A 67 -1.72 0.00 2.39
C VAL A 67 -1.44 1.45 2.03
N GLY A 68 -0.20 1.90 2.19
CA GLY A 68 0.24 3.22 1.78
C GLY A 68 1.75 3.39 1.73
N ARG A 69 2.18 4.48 1.10
CA ARG A 69 3.57 4.91 1.01
C ARG A 69 3.66 6.40 1.28
N ILE A 70 4.58 6.82 2.14
CA ILE A 70 4.92 8.22 2.36
C ILE A 70 6.24 8.49 1.65
N PHE A 71 6.26 9.47 0.76
CA PHE A 71 7.47 9.94 0.09
C PHE A 71 7.92 11.22 0.76
N VAL A 72 9.19 11.31 1.17
CA VAL A 72 9.75 12.50 1.83
C VAL A 72 11.07 12.88 1.17
N ASN A 73 11.20 14.12 0.72
CA ASN A 73 12.45 14.61 0.12
C ASN A 73 13.40 15.26 1.13
N ASN A 74 14.56 15.71 0.64
CA ASN A 74 15.59 16.38 1.43
C ASN A 74 15.17 17.71 2.10
N LYS A 75 14.04 18.29 1.67
CA LYS A 75 13.45 19.52 2.25
C LYS A 75 12.22 19.21 3.11
N ASN A 76 12.02 17.95 3.49
CA ASN A 76 10.89 17.48 4.27
C ASN A 76 9.53 17.67 3.59
N HIS A 77 9.50 17.96 2.28
CA HIS A 77 8.25 17.93 1.55
C HIS A 77 7.81 16.50 1.32
N TYR A 78 6.51 16.26 1.48
CA TYR A 78 5.96 14.92 1.41
C TYR A 78 4.67 14.83 0.61
N PHE A 79 4.38 13.62 0.17
CA PHE A 79 3.04 13.22 -0.25
C PHE A 79 2.82 11.76 0.12
N VAL A 80 1.57 11.31 0.02
CA VAL A 80 1.17 9.95 0.38
C VAL A 80 0.48 9.30 -0.80
N GLU A 81 0.80 8.04 -1.05
CA GLU A 81 0.15 7.22 -2.05
C GLU A 81 -0.59 6.05 -1.37
N GLY A 82 -1.83 5.78 -1.77
CA GLY A 82 -2.67 4.73 -1.20
C GLY A 82 -3.97 4.52 -2.01
N LYS A 83 -4.62 3.35 -1.85
CA LYS A 83 -5.69 2.85 -2.73
C LYS A 83 -7.02 3.60 -2.63
N ARG A 84 -7.33 4.20 -1.47
CA ARG A 84 -8.49 5.09 -1.28
C ARG A 84 -7.98 6.40 -0.70
N GLN A 85 -7.93 7.42 -1.55
CA GLN A 85 -7.82 8.85 -1.21
C GLN A 85 -7.28 9.15 0.19
N MET A 86 -6.02 8.80 0.45
CA MET A 86 -5.31 9.27 1.65
C MET A 86 -4.86 10.71 1.45
N GLY A 87 -5.83 11.62 1.23
CA GLY A 87 -5.76 13.07 1.39
C GLY A 87 -4.63 13.89 0.73
N TYR A 88 -3.67 13.29 0.04
CA TYR A 88 -2.45 13.98 -0.39
C TYR A 88 -2.17 13.66 -1.85
N LEU A 89 -2.86 14.40 -2.69
CA LEU A 89 -2.55 14.51 -4.10
C LEU A 89 -1.07 14.88 -4.24
N TYR A 90 -0.33 14.17 -5.08
CA TYR A 90 1.02 14.55 -5.53
C TYR A 90 1.11 16.04 -5.92
N LYS A 91 -0.03 16.66 -6.27
CA LYS A 91 -0.20 18.09 -6.58
C LYS A 91 0.37 19.02 -5.51
N ASP A 92 0.31 18.63 -4.23
CA ASP A 92 0.77 19.47 -3.12
C ASP A 92 2.23 19.21 -2.72
N PHE A 93 2.93 18.36 -3.49
CA PHE A 93 4.34 18.10 -3.25
C PHE A 93 5.17 19.37 -3.50
N GLY A 94 5.94 19.75 -2.49
CA GLY A 94 6.66 21.03 -2.45
C GLY A 94 5.97 22.14 -1.68
N THR A 95 4.73 21.91 -1.24
CA THR A 95 4.00 22.83 -0.36
C THR A 95 3.85 22.21 1.02
N ASN A 96 3.38 20.97 1.09
CA ASN A 96 3.23 20.26 2.35
C ASN A 96 4.59 19.84 2.90
N VAL A 97 4.81 20.09 4.20
CA VAL A 97 6.01 19.68 4.94
C VAL A 97 5.59 18.64 5.97
N ILE A 98 6.38 17.57 6.11
CA ILE A 98 6.08 16.51 7.06
C ILE A 98 6.32 17.04 8.47
N ASP A 99 5.29 16.97 9.30
CA ASP A 99 5.32 17.30 10.72
C ASP A 99 4.55 16.24 11.54
N LYS A 100 4.44 16.47 12.85
CA LYS A 100 3.72 15.55 13.74
C LYS A 100 2.22 15.45 13.41
N GLN A 101 1.59 16.54 12.97
CA GLN A 101 0.17 16.54 12.64
C GLN A 101 -0.10 15.81 11.32
N ALA A 102 0.75 16.04 10.31
CA ALA A 102 0.77 15.31 9.06
C ALA A 102 0.90 13.80 9.29
N LEU A 103 1.92 13.36 10.05
CA LEU A 103 2.11 11.95 10.36
C LEU A 103 0.91 11.35 11.09
N ARG A 104 0.31 12.10 12.03
CA ARG A 104 -0.90 11.66 12.73
C ARG A 104 -2.05 11.42 11.76
N LYS A 105 -2.33 12.36 10.86
CA LYS A 105 -3.37 12.22 9.83
C LYS A 105 -3.12 11.00 8.93
N VAL A 106 -1.87 10.78 8.52
CA VAL A 106 -1.52 9.62 7.70
C VAL A 106 -1.79 8.31 8.44
N ILE A 107 -1.45 8.24 9.73
CA ILE A 107 -1.72 7.05 10.56
C ILE A 107 -3.23 6.84 10.73
N GLU A 108 -3.97 7.90 11.08
CA GLU A 108 -5.42 7.86 11.28
C GLU A 108 -6.13 7.38 10.01
N SER A 109 -5.83 7.97 8.86
CA SER A 109 -6.44 7.54 7.61
C SER A 109 -5.99 6.13 7.20
N SER A 110 -4.73 5.74 7.45
CA SER A 110 -4.29 4.36 7.20
C SER A 110 -5.07 3.33 8.04
N LEU A 111 -5.42 3.69 9.28
CA LEU A 111 -6.27 2.86 10.15
C LEU A 111 -7.70 2.78 9.64
N GLU A 112 -8.30 3.92 9.25
CA GLU A 112 -9.64 3.96 8.65
C GLU A 112 -9.73 3.02 7.44
N TYR A 113 -8.75 3.08 6.54
CA TYR A 113 -8.71 2.18 5.37
C TYR A 113 -8.61 0.71 5.73
N VAL A 114 -7.83 0.36 6.75
CA VAL A 114 -7.70 -1.03 7.20
C VAL A 114 -9.01 -1.53 7.80
N LEU A 115 -9.72 -0.67 8.55
CA LEU A 115 -10.99 -1.02 9.19
C LEU A 115 -12.13 -1.19 8.18
N GLU A 116 -12.15 -0.41 7.10
CA GLU A 116 -13.12 -0.60 6.00
C GLU A 116 -12.85 -1.86 5.17
N PHE A 117 -11.69 -2.51 5.36
CA PHE A 117 -11.27 -3.64 4.54
C PHE A 117 -11.77 -4.97 5.10
N ASP A 118 -12.98 -5.38 4.70
CA ASP A 118 -13.51 -6.69 5.05
C ASP A 118 -12.72 -7.85 4.41
N LEU A 119 -12.66 -8.97 5.14
CA LEU A 119 -12.10 -10.24 4.66
C LEU A 119 -12.97 -10.78 3.51
N LEU A 120 -12.59 -10.51 2.26
CA LEU A 120 -13.24 -11.13 1.11
C LEU A 120 -13.07 -12.65 1.15
N VAL A 121 -14.19 -13.38 1.17
CA VAL A 121 -14.22 -14.83 1.06
C VAL A 121 -13.62 -15.21 -0.30
N PRO A 122 -12.59 -16.07 -0.35
CA PRO A 122 -12.03 -16.53 -1.62
C PRO A 122 -13.12 -17.19 -2.49
N GLN A 123 -13.11 -16.93 -3.79
CA GLN A 123 -14.07 -17.52 -4.74
C GLN A 123 -14.09 -19.05 -4.61
N TYR A 124 -15.29 -19.60 -4.39
CA TYR A 124 -15.53 -21.02 -4.09
C TYR A 124 -14.85 -21.96 -5.09
N ASP A 125 -14.84 -21.60 -6.38
CA ASP A 125 -14.30 -22.43 -7.45
C ASP A 125 -12.77 -22.60 -7.42
N LYS A 126 -12.03 -21.75 -6.70
CA LYS A 126 -10.57 -21.89 -6.51
C LYS A 126 -10.17 -22.75 -5.30
N ILE A 127 -11.13 -23.22 -4.51
CA ILE A 127 -10.91 -23.98 -3.25
C ILE A 127 -11.46 -25.41 -3.34
N LYS A 128 -12.16 -25.74 -4.43
CA LYS A 128 -12.96 -26.97 -4.55
C LYS A 128 -12.20 -28.29 -4.38
N ILE A 129 -10.88 -28.32 -4.52
CA ILE A 129 -10.12 -29.57 -4.41
C ILE A 129 -8.95 -29.37 -3.45
N ILE A 130 -9.00 -30.08 -2.33
CA ILE A 130 -7.87 -30.27 -1.43
C ILE A 130 -7.52 -31.76 -1.40
N THR A 131 -6.25 -32.10 -1.56
CA THR A 131 -5.78 -33.49 -1.51
C THR A 131 -5.53 -33.93 -0.06
N VAL A 132 -5.50 -35.24 0.20
CA VAL A 132 -5.15 -35.79 1.52
C VAL A 132 -3.74 -35.33 1.95
N ASP A 133 -2.81 -35.22 1.00
CA ASP A 133 -1.47 -34.66 1.25
C ASP A 133 -1.51 -33.22 1.75
N HIS A 134 -2.39 -32.36 1.22
CA HIS A 134 -2.57 -31.00 1.73
C HIS A 134 -3.14 -30.97 3.16
N VAL A 135 -3.93 -32.00 3.54
CA VAL A 135 -4.47 -32.13 4.90
C VAL A 135 -3.42 -32.68 5.87
N GLN A 136 -2.56 -33.60 5.42
CA GLN A 136 -1.44 -34.10 6.21
C GLN A 136 -0.32 -33.06 6.37
N GLU A 137 -0.04 -32.26 5.34
CA GLU A 137 0.80 -31.06 5.46
C GLU A 137 0.19 -30.04 6.43
N ARG A 138 -1.14 -29.87 6.47
CA ARG A 138 -1.78 -28.99 7.48
C ARG A 138 -1.62 -29.48 8.92
N ASN A 139 -1.52 -30.79 9.12
CA ASN A 139 -1.33 -31.37 10.46
C ASN A 139 0.13 -31.31 10.92
N HIS A 140 1.09 -31.34 9.99
CA HIS A 140 2.53 -31.14 10.30
C HIS A 140 2.93 -29.65 10.30
N ASN A 141 2.30 -28.86 9.43
CA ASN A 141 2.43 -27.43 9.30
C ASN A 141 1.05 -26.80 9.58
N ALA A 142 0.82 -26.34 10.81
CA ALA A 142 -0.25 -25.39 11.13
C ALA A 142 -0.05 -24.00 10.45
N MET A 143 0.58 -23.98 9.27
CA MET A 143 0.92 -22.86 8.38
C MET A 143 -0.17 -22.73 7.32
N LEU A 144 -1.42 -22.59 7.75
CA LEU A 144 -2.47 -22.12 6.84
C LEU A 144 -2.10 -20.70 6.44
N LYS A 145 -1.63 -20.51 5.19
CA LYS A 145 -1.56 -19.20 4.51
C LYS A 145 -2.95 -18.57 4.46
N THR A 146 -3.38 -17.89 5.52
CA THR A 146 -4.55 -17.02 5.49
C THR A 146 -4.09 -15.61 5.11
N GLY A 147 -3.89 -15.41 3.81
CA GLY A 147 -3.81 -14.06 3.26
C GLY A 147 -5.18 -13.62 2.75
N LYS A 148 -5.56 -12.36 3.01
CA LYS A 148 -6.60 -11.64 2.26
C LYS A 148 -6.24 -11.70 0.76
N ARG A 149 -6.80 -12.64 0.00
CA ARG A 149 -6.53 -12.72 -1.44
C ARG A 149 -7.31 -11.61 -2.15
N LEU A 150 -6.65 -10.49 -2.38
CA LEU A 150 -7.09 -9.52 -3.37
C LEU A 150 -6.51 -9.92 -4.71
N GLY A 151 -7.38 -10.09 -5.69
CA GLY A 151 -6.99 -10.40 -7.06
C GLY A 151 -6.18 -9.27 -7.67
N PHE A 152 -4.86 -9.32 -7.54
CA PHE A 152 -3.93 -8.57 -8.36
C PHE A 152 -2.85 -9.51 -8.87
N GLN A 153 -3.05 -10.01 -10.09
CA GLN A 153 -1.96 -10.15 -11.04
C GLN A 153 -1.56 -8.74 -11.45
N TYR A 154 -0.26 -8.46 -11.43
CA TYR A 154 0.31 -7.27 -12.04
C TYR A 154 0.16 -7.46 -13.56
N ASN A 155 -0.90 -6.91 -14.16
CA ASN A 155 -0.96 -6.69 -15.60
C ASN A 155 -0.71 -5.20 -15.82
N SER A 156 0.35 -4.91 -16.55
CA SER A 156 0.87 -3.59 -16.89
C SER A 156 0.00 -2.80 -17.90
N ASP A 157 -1.25 -3.20 -18.11
CA ASP A 157 -2.05 -2.78 -19.28
C ASP A 157 -3.17 -1.78 -18.95
N ASP A 158 -3.36 -1.36 -17.70
CA ASP A 158 -4.39 -0.36 -17.34
C ASP A 158 -3.98 1.11 -17.63
N ILE A 159 -3.17 1.32 -18.68
CA ILE A 159 -2.97 2.63 -19.32
C ILE A 159 -3.49 2.52 -20.76
N GLN A 160 -4.79 2.35 -20.91
CA GLN A 160 -5.49 2.78 -22.13
C GLN A 160 -6.62 3.70 -21.70
N GLY A 161 -6.49 4.96 -22.13
CA GLY A 161 -7.43 6.03 -21.82
C GLY A 161 -8.83 5.73 -22.35
N GLU A 162 -9.82 6.16 -21.59
CA GLU A 162 -11.17 6.38 -22.10
C GLU A 162 -11.10 7.35 -23.29
N GLU A 163 -11.31 6.86 -24.50
CA GLU A 163 -11.70 7.70 -25.63
C GLU A 163 -13.13 8.18 -25.39
N ALA A 164 -13.30 9.50 -25.36
CA ALA A 164 -14.60 10.14 -25.33
C ALA A 164 -15.33 9.87 -26.66
N ILE A 165 -16.39 9.06 -26.62
CA ILE A 165 -17.31 8.87 -27.74
C ILE A 165 -18.19 10.13 -27.84
N TYR A 166 -17.85 11.04 -28.74
CA TYR A 166 -18.78 12.07 -29.22
C TYR A 166 -19.79 11.41 -30.17
N THR A 167 -21.02 11.22 -29.72
CA THR A 167 -22.16 10.98 -30.62
C THR A 167 -22.81 12.33 -30.94
N GLY A 168 -22.55 12.81 -32.14
CA GLY A 168 -23.17 13.99 -32.72
C GLY A 168 -23.82 13.64 -34.06
N ARG A 169 -25.11 13.99 -34.15
CA ARG A 169 -26.11 13.82 -35.23
C ARG A 169 -26.76 12.46 -35.37
#